data_AF-A0A959HGJ9-F1
#
_entry.id   AF-A0A959HGJ9-F1
#
_cell.length_a   1.000
_cell.length_b   1.000
_cell.length_c   1.000
_cell.angle_alpha   90.00
_cell.angle_beta   90.00
_cell.angle_gamma   90.00
#
_symmetry.space_group_name_H-M   'P 1'
#
loop_
_entity.id
_entity.type
_entity.pdbx_description
1 polymer ?
#
loop_
_entity_poly.entity_id
_entity_poly.type
_entity_poly.pdbx_seq_one_letter_code
_entity_poly.pdbx_strand_id
1 'polypeptide(L)'
;MTYYINVKPSNLKDFLQIIKSLRNLGIIDSFGSVGDLAREGEPISTEDLISVLEYSRKEVKDGNVLSSEEVKKQVENWMRRQ
;
A
#
# COMPACT_ATOMS: atom_id res chain seq x y z
N MET A 1 -9.82 -6.39 8.19
CA MET A 1 -10.13 -5.04 7.64
C MET A 1 -8.80 -4.35 7.41
N THR A 2 -8.57 -3.77 6.22
CA THR A 2 -7.27 -3.17 5.87
C THR A 2 -7.43 -1.65 5.79
N TYR A 3 -6.51 -0.91 6.41
CA TYR A 3 -6.49 0.55 6.43
C TYR A 3 -5.20 1.07 5.80
N TYR A 4 -5.34 2.12 4.98
CA TYR A 4 -4.22 2.86 4.41
C TYR A 4 -4.09 4.18 5.16
N ILE A 5 -2.94 4.39 5.82
CA ILE A 5 -2.69 5.57 6.64
C ILE A 5 -1.49 6.30 6.06
N ASN A 6 -1.70 7.56 5.67
CA ASN A 6 -0.62 8.43 5.24
C ASN A 6 0.04 9.06 6.49
N VAL A 7 1.35 8.86 6.64
CA VAL A 7 2.11 9.31 7.80
C VAL A 7 3.17 10.30 7.33
N LYS A 8 3.20 11.47 7.97
CA LYS A 8 4.24 12.47 7.69
C LYS A 8 5.62 11.87 8.02
N PRO A 9 6.66 12.10 7.19
CA PRO A 9 8.00 11.56 7.43
C PRO A 9 8.56 11.89 8.82
N SER A 10 8.26 13.09 9.35
CA SER A 10 8.66 13.52 10.69
C SER A 10 8.14 12.61 11.80
N ASN A 11 7.02 11.94 11.59
CA ASN A 11 6.31 11.13 12.60
C ASN A 11 6.42 9.63 12.30
N LEU A 12 7.11 9.23 11.22
CA LEU A 12 7.16 7.85 10.75
C LEU A 12 7.75 6.90 11.80
N LYS A 13 8.80 7.34 12.49
CA LYS A 13 9.47 6.54 13.53
C LYS A 13 8.52 6.21 14.68
N ASP A 14 7.85 7.22 15.21
CA ASP A 14 6.93 7.07 16.34
C ASP A 14 5.70 6.25 15.93
N PHE A 15 5.19 6.48 14.73
CA PHE A 15 4.08 5.70 14.18
C PHE A 15 4.43 4.21 14.04
N LEU A 16 5.60 3.87 13.50
CA LEU A 16 6.06 2.48 13.40
C LEU A 16 6.20 1.82 14.77
N GLN A 17 6.59 2.57 15.79
CA GLN A 17 6.71 2.06 17.16
C GLN A 17 5.33 1.75 17.77
N ILE A 18 4.34 2.60 17.51
CA ILE A 18 2.95 2.38 17.91
C ILE A 18 2.38 1.14 17.20
N ILE A 19 2.53 1.04 15.87
CA ILE A 19 2.00 -0.09 15.09
C ILE A 19 2.63 -1.43 15.53
N LYS A 20 3.94 -1.45 15.82
CA LYS A 20 4.61 -2.65 16.38
C LYS A 20 4.01 -3.06 17.73
N SER A 21 3.71 -2.08 18.58
CA SER A 21 3.10 -2.34 19.89
C SER A 21 1.69 -2.92 19.74
N LEU A 22 0.88 -2.36 18.83
CA LEU A 22 -0.46 -2.86 18.54
C LEU A 22 -0.44 -4.28 17.94
N ARG A 23 0.55 -4.60 17.11
CA ARG A 23 0.76 -5.98 16.61
C ARG A 23 1.07 -6.94 17.74
N ASN A 24 1.97 -6.58 18.66
CA ASN A 24 2.34 -7.43 19.80
C ASN A 24 1.16 -7.69 20.75
N LEU A 25 0.20 -6.76 20.81
CA LEU A 25 -1.04 -6.90 21.58
C LEU A 25 -2.12 -7.72 20.84
N GLY A 26 -1.87 -8.15 19.60
CA GLY A 26 -2.85 -8.88 18.79
C GLY A 26 -3.99 -8.02 18.25
N ILE A 27 -3.85 -6.70 18.29
CA ILE A 27 -4.86 -5.75 17.78
C ILE A 27 -4.76 -5.64 16.24
N ILE A 28 -3.56 -5.80 15.70
CA ILE A 28 -3.28 -5.75 14.25
C ILE A 28 -2.55 -7.03 13.85
N ASP A 29 -3.08 -7.75 12.86
CA ASP A 29 -2.49 -8.99 12.37
C ASP A 29 -1.17 -8.74 11.61
N SER A 30 -1.15 -7.71 10.75
CA SER A 30 -0.01 -7.37 9.90
C SER A 30 0.02 -5.90 9.53
N PHE A 31 1.20 -5.40 9.19
CA PHE A 31 1.40 -4.06 8.61
C PHE A 31 2.49 -4.12 7.55
N GLY A 32 2.38 -3.26 6.54
CA GLY A 32 3.38 -3.06 5.50
C GLY A 32 3.57 -1.58 5.23
N SER A 33 4.81 -1.17 4.98
CA SER A 33 5.09 0.14 4.40
C SER A 33 5.18 -0.06 2.91
N VAL A 34 4.23 0.53 2.19
CA VAL A 34 4.54 0.96 0.82
C VAL A 34 5.50 2.15 1.02
N GLY A 35 6.63 2.20 0.32
CA GLY A 35 7.59 3.30 0.46
C GLY A 35 6.96 4.66 0.13
N ASP A 36 7.77 5.71 -0.02
CA ASP A 36 7.26 6.97 -0.56
C ASP A 36 6.65 6.69 -1.95
N LEU A 37 5.32 6.59 -2.00
CA LEU A 37 4.59 6.58 -3.25
C LEU A 37 4.79 7.96 -3.84
N ALA A 38 5.39 8.02 -5.03
CA ALA A 38 5.70 9.26 -5.73
C ALA A 38 4.50 10.22 -5.66
N ARG A 39 4.76 11.44 -5.16
CA ARG A 39 3.72 12.47 -5.09
C ARG A 39 3.38 12.91 -6.50
N GLU A 40 2.10 13.21 -6.72
CA GLU A 40 1.66 13.76 -8.00
C GLU A 40 2.47 15.02 -8.35
N GLY A 41 3.14 15.00 -9.51
CA GLY A 41 4.01 16.09 -9.98
C GLY A 41 5.49 15.99 -9.60
N GLU A 42 5.90 15.03 -8.75
CA GLU A 42 7.31 14.78 -8.44
C GLU A 42 7.86 13.60 -9.26
N PRO A 43 9.07 13.70 -9.86
CA PRO A 43 9.70 12.58 -10.54
C PRO A 43 9.96 11.43 -9.56
N ILE A 44 9.55 10.23 -9.92
CA ILE A 44 9.94 9.02 -9.20
C ILE A 44 11.43 8.74 -9.43
N SER A 45 12.17 8.37 -8.39
CA SER A 45 13.55 7.92 -8.54
C SER A 45 13.61 6.59 -9.29
N THR A 46 14.76 6.27 -9.89
CA THR A 46 14.90 4.99 -10.61
C THR A 46 14.84 3.81 -9.63
N GLU A 47 15.39 3.99 -8.43
CA GLU A 47 15.41 3.03 -7.35
C GLU A 47 13.98 2.73 -6.84
N ASP A 48 13.17 3.76 -6.63
CA ASP A 48 11.77 3.61 -6.20
C ASP A 48 10.93 2.93 -7.29
N LEU A 49 11.15 3.29 -8.56
CA LEU A 49 10.48 2.64 -9.68
C LEU A 49 10.82 1.15 -9.75
N ILE A 50 12.09 0.78 -9.58
CA ILE A 50 12.52 -0.62 -9.54
C ILE A 50 11.85 -1.35 -8.36
N SER A 51 11.81 -0.73 -7.18
CA SER A 51 11.16 -1.31 -6.00
C SER A 51 9.67 -1.60 -6.24
N VAL A 52 8.95 -0.66 -6.86
CA VAL A 52 7.54 -0.83 -7.23
C VAL A 52 7.36 -1.98 -8.23
N LEU A 53 8.23 -2.08 -9.24
CA LEU A 53 8.17 -3.14 -10.24
C LEU A 53 8.46 -4.53 -9.64
N GLU A 54 9.43 -4.62 -8.74
CA GLU A 54 9.75 -5.87 -8.03
C GLU A 54 8.61 -6.31 -7.11
N TYR A 55 8.01 -5.36 -6.38
CA TYR A 55 6.83 -5.61 -5.56
C TYR A 55 5.67 -6.13 -6.42
N SER A 56 5.35 -5.44 -7.53
CA SER A 56 4.30 -5.86 -8.46
C SER A 56 4.55 -7.28 -8.99
N ARG A 57 5.79 -7.59 -9.39
CA ARG A 57 6.17 -8.93 -9.85
C ARG A 57 5.96 -10.01 -8.78
N LYS A 58 6.19 -9.69 -7.50
CA LYS A 58 5.94 -10.61 -6.40
C LYS A 58 4.44 -10.85 -6.21
N GLU A 59 3.62 -9.80 -6.23
CA GLU A 59 2.16 -9.94 -6.12
C GLU A 59 1.56 -10.81 -7.22
N VAL A 60 2.07 -10.70 -8.46
CA VAL A 60 1.67 -11.60 -9.56
C VAL A 60 2.01 -13.06 -9.24
N LYS A 61 3.21 -13.33 -8.70
CA LYS A 61 3.63 -14.70 -8.33
C LYS A 61 2.81 -15.27 -7.17
N ASP A 62 2.46 -14.42 -6.22
CA ASP A 62 1.70 -14.80 -5.03
C ASP A 62 0.19 -14.95 -5.35
N GLY A 63 -0.22 -14.72 -6.61
CA GLY A 63 -1.60 -14.85 -7.06
C GLY A 63 -2.48 -13.65 -6.70
N ASN A 64 -1.89 -12.58 -6.17
CA ASN A 64 -2.55 -11.32 -5.81
C ASN A 64 -2.76 -10.44 -7.05
N VAL A 65 -3.37 -10.99 -8.09
CA VAL A 65 -3.65 -10.31 -9.36
C VAL A 65 -5.15 -10.24 -9.59
N LEU A 66 -5.63 -9.07 -9.97
CA LEU A 66 -7.03 -8.87 -10.35
C LEU A 66 -7.21 -9.23 -11.82
N SER A 67 -8.23 -10.02 -12.11
CA SER A 67 -8.71 -10.22 -13.47
C SER A 67 -9.36 -8.96 -14.02
N SER A 68 -9.43 -8.85 -15.35
CA SER A 68 -10.07 -7.71 -16.02
C SER A 68 -11.53 -7.50 -15.59
N GLU A 69 -12.25 -8.57 -15.25
CA GLU A 69 -13.64 -8.51 -14.79
C GLU A 69 -13.74 -8.01 -13.34
N GLU A 70 -12.78 -8.35 -12.49
CA GLU A 70 -12.68 -7.79 -11.13
C GLU A 70 -12.33 -6.31 -11.15
N VAL A 71 -11.41 -5.92 -12.05
CA VAL A 71 -11.07 -4.50 -12.29
C VAL A 71 -12.31 -3.72 -12.74
N LYS A 72 -13.06 -4.23 -13.73
CA LYS A 72 -14.32 -3.61 -14.18
C LYS A 72 -15.30 -3.40 -13.03
N LYS A 73 -15.53 -4.43 -12.21
CA LYS A 73 -16.45 -4.35 -11.07
C LYS A 73 -16.00 -3.30 -10.05
N GLN A 74 -14.70 -3.19 -9.79
CA GLN A 74 -14.19 -2.16 -8.87
C GLN A 74 -14.41 -0.74 -9.42
N VAL A 75 -14.13 -0.51 -10.71
CA VAL A 75 -14.35 0.78 -11.37
C VAL A 75 -15.83 1.15 -11.37
N GLU A 76 -16.73 0.22 -11.70
CA GLU A 76 -18.16 0.46 -11.66
C GLU A 76 -18.65 0.80 -10.24
N ASN A 77 -18.15 0.11 -9.22
CA ASN A 77 -18.50 0.38 -7.83
C ASN A 77 -17.99 1.76 -7.37
N TRP A 78 -16.85 2.22 -7.89
CA TRP A 78 -16.33 3.55 -7.58
C TRP A 78 -17.17 4.65 -8.24
N MET A 79 -17.51 4.48 -9.51
CA MET A 79 -18.38 5.40 -10.26
C MET A 79 -19.77 5.55 -9.63
N ARG A 80 -20.30 4.53 -8.95
CA ARG A 80 -21.58 4.59 -8.23
C ARG A 80 -21.50 5.29 -6.87
N ARG A 81 -20.30 5.48 -6.32
CA ARG A 81 -20.05 6.11 -5.00
C ARG A 81 -19.65 7.58 -5.10
N GLN A 82 -19.45 8.09 -6.31
CA GLN A 82 -19.32 9.51 -6.65
C GLN A 82 -20.69 10.08 -6.99
#